data_AF-A0A7V5LGW0-F1
#
_entry.id   AF-A0A7V5LGW0-F1
#
_cell.length_a   1.000
_cell.length_b   1.000
_cell.length_c   1.000
_cell.angle_alpha   90.00
_cell.angle_beta   90.00
_cell.angle_gamma   90.00
#
_symmetry.space_group_name_H-M   'P 1'
#
loop_
_entity.id
_entity.type
_entity.pdbx_description
1 polymer ?
#
loop_
_entity_poly.entity_id
_entity_poly.type
_entity_poly.pdbx_seq_one_letter_code
_entity_poly.pdbx_strand_id
1 'polypeptide(L)'
;MTRFDAGTPGHYNSTQRDTRGVVNIIKVLLTKTIDSLGSVGEVVEVADGYARNFLIPKRYAVTPNEHNIARYAKEREAHLAQIEQREEKAKRLRDMLADRVLVFTRKAHDDKKLYGSVRAEDIISKIEEEIGEHIESGRVQME
;
A
#
# COMPACT_ATOMS: atom_id res chain seq x y z
N MET A 1 -65.76 47.14 6.47
CA MET A 1 -64.60 48.06 6.49
C MET A 1 -63.73 47.70 7.70
N THR A 2 -62.47 47.31 7.64
CA THR A 2 -61.51 47.14 6.54
C THR A 2 -60.28 46.42 7.13
N ARG A 3 -59.74 45.45 6.39
CA ARG A 3 -58.34 44.94 6.38
C ARG A 3 -57.76 44.26 7.63
N PHE A 4 -57.75 42.93 7.56
CA PHE A 4 -56.63 42.09 8.02
C PHE A 4 -55.40 42.43 7.16
N ASP A 5 -54.32 42.91 7.77
CA ASP A 5 -53.02 43.04 7.10
C ASP A 5 -52.33 41.67 7.08
N ALA A 6 -52.30 41.08 5.88
CA ALA A 6 -51.44 39.97 5.52
C ALA A 6 -50.27 40.53 4.70
N GLY A 7 -49.02 40.24 5.09
CA GLY A 7 -47.89 40.33 4.17
C GLY A 7 -46.58 40.82 4.77
N THR A 8 -45.66 39.88 5.04
CA THR A 8 -44.41 39.79 4.28
C THR A 8 -43.92 38.34 4.39
N PRO A 9 -44.09 37.49 3.36
CA PRO A 9 -43.38 36.22 3.31
C PRO A 9 -41.91 36.54 3.04
N GLY A 10 -41.04 36.19 3.98
CA GLY A 10 -39.60 36.26 3.77
C GLY A 10 -39.22 35.44 2.54
N HIS A 11 -38.51 36.09 1.61
CA HIS A 11 -37.88 35.42 0.48
C HIS A 11 -36.78 34.49 1.03
N TYR A 12 -37.12 33.25 1.35
CA TYR A 12 -36.13 32.18 1.37
C TYR A 12 -35.69 31.99 -0.07
N ASN A 13 -34.49 32.46 -0.40
CA ASN A 13 -33.81 32.07 -1.64
C ASN A 13 -33.54 30.56 -1.56
N SER A 14 -34.53 29.77 -1.96
CA SER A 14 -34.39 28.37 -2.31
C SER A 14 -33.66 28.29 -3.65
N THR A 15 -32.37 28.63 -3.65
CA THR A 15 -31.49 28.27 -4.74
C THR A 15 -31.30 26.76 -4.66
N GLN A 16 -32.13 26.08 -5.44
CA GLN A 16 -32.00 24.70 -5.89
C GLN A 16 -30.57 24.18 -5.77
N ARG A 17 -30.38 23.08 -5.03
CA ARG A 17 -29.51 21.99 -5.46
C ARG A 17 -30.16 20.68 -5.06
N ASP A 18 -30.93 20.14 -5.99
CA ASP A 18 -31.18 18.71 -6.07
C ASP A 18 -29.82 18.01 -6.21
N THR A 19 -29.34 17.35 -5.15
CA THR A 19 -28.09 16.57 -5.14
C THR A 19 -28.38 15.07 -4.98
N ARG A 20 -29.39 14.55 -5.70
CA ARG A 20 -29.54 13.09 -5.84
C ARG A 20 -28.50 12.55 -6.82
N GLY A 21 -27.30 12.25 -6.32
CA GLY A 21 -26.38 11.30 -6.95
C GLY A 21 -25.18 11.85 -7.73
N VAL A 22 -24.92 13.16 -7.76
CA VAL A 22 -23.72 13.68 -8.45
C VAL A 22 -22.55 13.75 -7.46
N VAL A 23 -21.61 12.82 -7.60
CA VAL A 23 -20.34 12.83 -6.86
C VAL A 23 -19.40 13.82 -7.54
N ASN A 24 -19.02 14.88 -6.83
CA ASN A 24 -17.97 15.79 -7.30
C ASN A 24 -16.63 15.06 -7.27
N ILE A 25 -15.90 15.06 -8.38
CA ILE A 25 -14.56 14.47 -8.49
C ILE A 25 -13.52 15.59 -8.43
N ILE A 26 -12.46 15.41 -7.64
CA ILE A 26 -11.35 16.34 -7.50
C ILE A 26 -10.01 15.63 -7.68
N LYS A 27 -9.00 16.38 -8.13
CA LYS A 27 -7.62 15.89 -8.24
C LYS A 27 -6.88 16.09 -6.93
N VAL A 28 -6.19 15.05 -6.48
CA VAL A 28 -5.32 15.08 -5.29
C VAL A 28 -3.98 14.44 -5.61
N LEU A 29 -2.92 14.97 -5.00
CA LEU A 29 -1.57 14.41 -5.10
C LEU A 29 -1.32 13.48 -3.90
N LEU A 30 -1.04 12.21 -4.14
CA LEU A 30 -0.78 11.23 -3.09
C LEU A 30 0.58 11.46 -2.44
N THR A 31 0.61 11.45 -1.12
CA THR A 31 1.84 11.56 -0.32
C THR A 31 2.30 10.21 0.18
N LYS A 32 1.43 9.20 0.13
CA LYS A 32 1.70 7.81 0.50
C LYS A 32 1.13 6.89 -0.56
N THR A 33 1.80 5.75 -0.76
CA THR A 33 1.30 4.67 -1.58
C THR A 33 0.06 4.06 -0.92
N ILE A 34 -1.01 3.91 -1.70
CA ILE A 34 -2.29 3.31 -1.30
C ILE A 34 -2.65 2.31 -2.39
N ASP A 35 -2.80 1.04 -2.03
CA ASP A 35 -3.00 -0.06 -2.98
C ASP A 35 -4.20 0.15 -3.92
N SER A 36 -5.24 0.84 -3.45
CA SER A 36 -6.46 1.12 -4.22
C SER A 36 -6.40 2.37 -5.09
N LEU A 37 -5.40 3.25 -4.91
CA LEU A 37 -5.33 4.55 -5.61
C LEU A 37 -4.08 4.71 -6.45
N GLY A 38 -2.91 4.37 -5.92
CA GLY A 38 -1.64 4.62 -6.62
C GLY A 38 -0.46 4.82 -5.68
N SER A 39 0.66 5.23 -6.26
CA SER A 39 1.94 5.41 -5.54
C SER A 39 2.15 6.84 -5.05
N VAL A 40 3.11 7.02 -4.15
CA VAL A 40 3.55 8.36 -3.73
C VAL A 40 3.91 9.24 -4.93
N GLY A 41 3.44 10.50 -4.91
CA GLY A 41 3.68 11.50 -5.96
C GLY A 41 2.80 11.38 -7.19
N GLU A 42 1.78 10.53 -7.17
CA GLU A 42 0.79 10.41 -8.25
C GLU A 42 -0.40 11.34 -8.05
N VAL A 43 -0.86 11.97 -9.13
CA VAL A 43 -2.08 12.80 -9.12
C VAL A 43 -3.26 11.91 -9.53
N VAL A 44 -4.19 11.69 -8.61
CA VAL A 44 -5.35 10.82 -8.82
C VAL A 44 -6.65 11.62 -8.71
N GLU A 45 -7.67 11.17 -9.44
CA GLU A 45 -9.02 11.72 -9.39
C GLU A 45 -9.86 10.92 -8.41
N VAL A 46 -10.38 11.59 -7.37
CA VAL A 46 -11.15 10.96 -6.28
C VAL A 46 -12.41 11.77 -5.99
N ALA A 47 -13.39 11.14 -5.33
CA ALA A 47 -14.55 11.86 -4.82
C ALA A 47 -14.13 12.97 -3.82
N ASP A 48 -14.74 14.15 -3.94
CA ASP A 48 -14.49 15.33 -3.10
C ASP A 48 -14.63 14.99 -1.60
N GLY A 49 -15.68 14.24 -1.26
CA GLY A 49 -15.90 13.77 0.11
C GLY A 49 -14.79 12.84 0.60
N TYR A 50 -14.25 11.97 -0.27
CA TYR A 50 -13.17 11.06 0.10
C TYR A 50 -11.86 11.81 0.32
N ALA A 51 -11.55 12.79 -0.53
CA ALA A 51 -10.40 13.66 -0.33
C ALA A 51 -10.48 14.48 0.96
N ARG A 52 -11.59 15.19 1.19
CA ARG A 52 -11.76 16.09 2.33
C ARG A 52 -11.90 15.39 3.68
N ASN A 53 -12.60 14.25 3.72
CA ASN A 53 -12.90 13.57 4.99
C ASN A 53 -11.85 12.52 5.36
N PHE A 54 -11.13 11.95 4.39
CA PHE A 54 -10.20 10.84 4.64
C PHE A 54 -8.76 11.18 4.24
N LEU A 55 -8.49 11.53 2.98
CA LEU A 55 -7.12 11.62 2.48
C LEU A 55 -6.37 12.85 3.01
N ILE A 56 -6.99 14.02 3.02
CA ILE A 56 -6.36 15.28 3.45
C ILE A 56 -6.13 15.28 4.98
N PRO A 57 -7.11 14.96 5.84
CA PRO A 57 -6.92 14.96 7.30
C PRO A 57 -5.87 13.93 7.75
N LYS A 58 -5.81 12.77 7.09
CA LYS A 58 -4.81 11.73 7.37
C LYS A 58 -3.44 12.00 6.74
N ARG A 59 -3.29 13.12 6.02
CA ARG A 59 -2.06 13.48 5.29
C ARG A 59 -1.62 12.42 4.28
N TYR A 60 -2.57 11.74 3.65
CA TYR A 60 -2.36 10.78 2.58
C TYR A 60 -2.41 11.40 1.19
N ALA A 61 -3.02 12.59 1.09
CA ALA A 61 -2.97 13.38 -0.13
C ALA A 61 -2.93 14.88 0.19
N VAL A 62 -2.41 15.66 -0.75
CA VAL A 62 -2.38 17.13 -0.71
C VAL A 62 -2.95 17.71 -2.01
N THR A 63 -3.29 18.99 -1.98
CA THR A 63 -3.70 19.71 -3.19
C THR A 63 -2.55 19.71 -4.21
N PRO A 64 -2.82 19.34 -5.48
CA PRO A 64 -1.83 19.34 -6.54
C PRO A 64 -1.50 20.79 -6.91
N ASN A 65 -0.40 21.30 -6.37
CA ASN A 65 0.20 22.57 -6.75
C ASN A 65 1.56 22.29 -7.39
N GLU A 66 2.04 23.13 -8.29
CA GLU A 66 3.32 22.96 -9.02
C GLU A 66 4.49 22.69 -8.06
N HIS A 67 4.55 23.44 -6.95
CA HIS A 67 5.55 23.23 -5.91
C HIS A 67 5.48 21.83 -5.29
N ASN A 68 4.27 21.35 -4.97
CA ASN A 68 4.08 20.02 -4.40
C ASN A 68 4.42 18.93 -5.43
N ILE A 69 3.97 19.09 -6.67
CA ILE A 69 4.23 18.14 -7.75
C ILE A 69 5.74 17.96 -7.93
N ALA A 70 6.51 19.05 -8.03
CA ALA A 70 7.96 18.97 -8.16
C ALA A 70 8.63 18.30 -6.96
N ARG A 71 8.17 18.58 -5.74
CA ARG A 71 8.72 17.98 -4.51
C ARG A 71 8.48 16.48 -4.47
N TYR A 72 7.24 16.04 -4.73
CA TYR A 72 6.87 14.63 -4.66
C TYR A 72 7.31 13.84 -5.89
N ALA A 73 7.62 14.49 -7.03
CA ALA A 73 8.24 13.82 -8.17
C ALA A 73 9.61 13.22 -7.81
N LYS A 74 10.42 13.97 -7.06
CA LYS A 74 11.71 13.48 -6.55
C LYS A 74 11.54 12.35 -5.53
N GLU A 75 10.56 12.49 -4.63
CA GLU A 75 10.23 11.43 -3.66
C GLU A 75 9.74 10.15 -4.38
N ARG A 76 8.98 10.30 -5.47
CA ARG A 76 8.52 9.20 -6.33
C ARG A 76 9.68 8.49 -7.00
N GLU A 77 10.62 9.22 -7.59
CA GLU A 77 11.80 8.62 -8.23
C GLU A 77 12.61 7.79 -7.23
N ALA A 78 12.83 8.32 -6.03
CA ALA A 78 13.50 7.58 -4.95
C ALA A 78 12.71 6.32 -4.54
N HIS A 79 11.38 6.41 -4.45
CA HIS A 79 10.53 5.27 -4.12
C HIS A 79 10.56 4.18 -5.20
N LEU A 80 10.51 4.57 -6.48
CA LEU A 80 10.60 3.64 -7.60
C LEU A 80 11.96 2.94 -7.63
N ALA A 81 13.06 3.67 -7.42
CA ALA A 81 14.39 3.09 -7.33
C ALA A 81 14.50 2.08 -6.17
N GLN A 82 13.86 2.35 -5.02
CA GLN A 82 13.81 1.39 -3.92
C GLN A 82 13.03 0.12 -4.26
N ILE A 83 11.91 0.24 -4.98
CA ILE A 83 11.14 -0.93 -5.44
C ILE A 83 11.99 -1.76 -6.40
N GLU A 84 12.61 -1.13 -7.40
CA GLU A 84 13.46 -1.82 -8.37
C GLU A 84 14.62 -2.55 -7.68
N GLN A 85 15.31 -1.90 -6.74
CA GLN A 85 16.35 -2.54 -5.95
C GLN A 85 15.85 -3.74 -5.14
N ARG A 86 14.64 -3.67 -4.58
CA ARG A 86 14.03 -4.80 -3.85
C ARG A 86 13.71 -5.94 -4.79
N GLU A 87 13.14 -5.65 -5.95
CA GLU A 87 12.84 -6.66 -6.97
C GLU A 87 14.11 -7.32 -7.49
N GLU A 88 15.17 -6.55 -7.76
CA GLU A 88 16.45 -7.11 -8.18
C GLU A 88 17.04 -8.03 -7.12
N LYS A 89 17.03 -7.62 -5.85
CA LYS A 89 17.50 -8.47 -4.73
C LYS A 89 16.68 -9.75 -4.65
N ALA A 90 15.36 -9.67 -4.77
CA ALA A 90 14.49 -10.84 -4.76
C ALA A 90 14.76 -11.78 -5.94
N LYS A 91 14.96 -11.24 -7.15
CA LYS A 91 15.33 -12.02 -8.35
C LYS A 91 16.67 -12.71 -8.17
N ARG A 92 17.69 -12.01 -7.67
CA ARG A 92 19.01 -12.59 -7.39
C ARG A 92 18.90 -13.73 -6.36
N LEU A 93 18.17 -13.50 -5.26
CA LEU A 93 17.96 -14.53 -4.23
C LEU A 93 17.26 -15.77 -4.82
N ARG A 94 16.22 -15.56 -5.65
CA ARG A 94 15.54 -16.65 -6.36
C ARG A 94 16.53 -17.45 -7.20
N ASP A 95 17.34 -16.77 -8.00
CA ASP A 95 18.28 -17.43 -8.92
C ASP A 95 19.38 -18.19 -8.13
N MET A 96 19.79 -17.69 -6.97
CA MET A 96 20.71 -18.39 -6.07
C MET A 96 20.10 -19.64 -5.43
N LEU A 97 18.79 -19.63 -5.16
CA LEU A 97 18.07 -20.73 -4.51
C LEU A 97 17.53 -21.78 -5.49
N ALA A 98 17.20 -21.39 -6.72
CA ALA A 98 16.44 -22.23 -7.67
C ALA A 98 17.11 -23.58 -7.96
N ASP A 99 18.44 -23.61 -8.11
CA ASP A 99 19.19 -24.82 -8.47
C ASP A 99 19.89 -25.48 -7.28
N ARG A 100 19.59 -25.06 -6.04
CA ARG A 100 20.27 -25.55 -4.84
C ARG A 100 19.49 -26.66 -4.15
N VAL A 101 20.21 -27.73 -3.81
CA VAL A 101 19.70 -28.84 -3.00
C VAL A 101 20.31 -28.73 -1.61
N LEU A 102 19.48 -28.40 -0.62
CA LEU A 102 19.91 -28.37 0.77
C LEU A 102 19.86 -29.78 1.36
N VAL A 103 21.01 -30.30 1.79
CA VAL A 103 21.13 -31.66 2.35
C VAL A 103 21.14 -31.58 3.88
N PHE A 104 20.20 -32.27 4.51
CA PHE A 104 20.07 -32.34 5.97
C PHE A 104 20.41 -33.72 6.49
N THR A 105 21.49 -33.83 7.29
CA THR A 105 21.88 -35.08 7.95
C THR A 105 21.32 -35.12 9.37
N ARG A 106 20.54 -36.15 9.67
CA ARG A 106 19.89 -36.36 10.98
C ARG A 106 19.87 -37.85 11.33
N LYS A 107 19.86 -38.15 12.63
CA LYS A 107 19.79 -39.53 13.13
C LYS A 107 18.40 -40.12 12.86
N ALA A 108 18.36 -41.34 12.34
CA ALA A 108 17.14 -42.11 12.13
C ALA A 108 17.02 -43.23 13.17
N HIS A 109 15.79 -43.59 13.52
CA HIS A 109 15.45 -44.79 14.28
C HIS A 109 15.55 -46.04 13.39
N ASP A 110 15.62 -47.21 14.03
CA ASP A 110 15.56 -48.52 13.36
C ASP A 110 14.30 -48.68 12.49
N ASP A 111 13.20 -48.02 12.86
CA ASP A 111 11.94 -47.95 12.10
C ASP A 111 11.97 -46.93 10.93
N LYS A 112 13.16 -46.55 10.46
CA LYS A 112 13.40 -45.58 9.36
C LYS A 112 12.78 -44.18 9.54
N LYS A 113 12.32 -43.85 10.76
CA LYS A 113 11.80 -42.52 11.13
C LYS A 113 12.92 -41.63 11.66
N LEU A 114 12.95 -40.37 11.25
CA LEU A 114 13.90 -39.37 11.76
C LEU A 114 13.60 -39.03 13.24
N TYR A 115 14.65 -38.91 14.06
CA TYR A 115 14.53 -38.56 15.50
C TYR A 115 14.04 -37.12 15.72
N GLY A 116 14.12 -36.27 14.69
CA GLY A 116 13.64 -34.90 14.71
C GLY A 116 13.23 -34.44 13.32
N SER A 117 12.11 -33.72 13.24
CA SER A 117 11.64 -33.05 12.02
C SER A 117 12.60 -31.94 11.61
N VAL A 118 12.77 -31.73 10.30
CA VAL A 118 13.42 -30.51 9.79
C VAL A 118 12.46 -29.36 10.02
N ARG A 119 12.88 -28.37 10.80
CA ARG A 119 12.08 -27.16 11.06
C ARG A 119 12.49 -26.03 10.13
N ALA A 120 11.68 -24.97 10.08
CA ALA A 120 11.98 -23.77 9.32
C ALA A 120 13.33 -23.16 9.74
N GLU A 121 13.66 -23.20 11.05
CA GLU A 121 14.95 -22.68 11.55
C GLU A 121 16.14 -23.47 10.99
N ASP A 122 16.04 -24.79 10.85
CA ASP A 122 17.10 -25.62 10.27
C ASP A 122 17.38 -25.21 8.81
N ILE A 123 16.31 -24.91 8.06
CA ILE A 123 16.41 -24.49 6.64
C ILE A 123 17.07 -23.12 6.54
N ILE A 124 16.66 -22.17 7.39
CA ILE A 124 17.22 -20.81 7.40
C ILE A 124 18.71 -20.86 7.72
N SER A 125 19.11 -21.59 8.77
CA SER A 125 20.51 -21.74 9.12
C SER A 125 21.32 -22.40 8.01
N LYS A 126 20.74 -23.37 7.30
CA LYS A 126 21.41 -24.03 6.17
C LYS A 126 21.59 -23.10 4.96
N ILE A 127 20.60 -22.27 4.68
CA ILE A 127 20.69 -21.23 3.64
C ILE A 127 21.75 -20.20 4.02
N GLU A 128 21.79 -19.75 5.26
CA GLU A 128 22.79 -18.80 5.73
C GLU A 128 24.22 -19.40 5.66
N GLU A 129 24.39 -20.68 5.98
CA GLU A 129 25.67 -21.38 5.88
C GLU A 129 26.15 -21.57 4.43
N GLU A 130 25.28 -22.01 3.52
CA GLU A 130 25.68 -22.37 2.14
C GLU A 130 25.65 -21.19 1.16
N ILE A 131 24.76 -20.23 1.37
CA ILE A 131 24.46 -19.13 0.44
C ILE A 131 24.94 -17.80 1.02
N GLY A 132 25.13 -17.70 2.35
CA GLY A 132 25.58 -16.49 3.02
C GLY A 132 24.50 -15.41 3.11
N GLU A 133 23.24 -15.76 2.85
CA GLU A 133 22.11 -14.83 2.88
C GLU A 133 21.19 -15.09 4.07
N HIS A 134 20.83 -14.02 4.76
CA HIS A 134 19.97 -14.08 5.95
C HIS A 134 18.50 -13.99 5.55
N ILE A 135 17.74 -15.05 5.83
CA ILE A 135 16.30 -15.12 5.55
C ILE A 135 15.50 -15.06 6.86
N GLU A 136 14.51 -14.18 6.91
CA GLU A 136 13.58 -14.08 8.04
C GLU A 136 12.66 -15.30 8.12
N SER A 137 12.36 -15.78 9.32
CA SER A 137 11.52 -16.97 9.54
C SER A 137 10.12 -16.87 8.92
N GLY A 138 9.55 -15.67 8.85
CA GLY A 138 8.26 -15.43 8.21
C GLY A 138 8.24 -15.65 6.70
N ARG A 139 9.40 -15.83 6.06
CA ARG A 139 9.51 -16.11 4.61
C ARG A 139 9.60 -17.59 4.27
N VAL A 140 9.69 -18.47 5.27
CA VAL A 140 9.73 -19.93 5.09
C VAL A 140 8.39 -20.51 5.50
N GLN A 141 7.68 -21.08 4.52
CA GLN A 141 6.42 -21.79 4.75
C GLN A 141 6.64 -23.28 4.55
N MET A 142 6.31 -24.07 5.58
CA MET A 142 6.37 -25.53 5.58
C MET A 142 4.94 -26.05 5.51
N GLU A 143 4.67 -27.01 4.62
CA GLU A 143 3.39 -27.74 4.53
C GLU A 143 3.43 -29.07 5.30
#